data_AF-A0A831LB50-F1
#
_entry.id   AF-A0A831LB50-F1
#
_cell.length_a   1.000
_cell.length_b   1.000
_cell.length_c   1.000
_cell.angle_alpha   90.00
_cell.angle_beta   90.00
_cell.angle_gamma   90.00
#
_symmetry.space_group_name_H-M   'P 1'
#
loop_
_entity.id
_entity.type
_entity.pdbx_description
1 polymer ?
#
loop_
_entity_poly.entity_id
_entity_poly.type
_entity_poly.pdbx_seq_one_letter_code
_entity_poly.pdbx_strand_id
1 'polypeptide(L)'
;MSGADRELLAKLALLMLEELALRRGGRVKPKYWKTYRMAEFWLGRETARRVLERLAEGGYVRIDGVYVVLARRFTPQKSLRAVLRDAYSLLATGASR
;
A
#
# COMPACT_ATOMS: atom_id res chain seq x y z
N MET A 1 -11.66 -12.19 -6.72
CA MET A 1 -10.84 -11.00 -7.02
C MET A 1 -10.60 -10.96 -8.50
N SER A 2 -11.13 -9.94 -9.16
CA SER A 2 -10.90 -9.64 -10.57
C SER A 2 -9.43 -9.26 -10.82
N GLY A 3 -9.03 -9.20 -12.10
CA GLY A 3 -7.72 -8.65 -12.47
C GLY A 3 -7.55 -7.19 -12.03
N ALA A 4 -8.63 -6.40 -12.11
CA ALA A 4 -8.65 -5.00 -11.67
C ALA A 4 -8.43 -4.86 -10.16
N ASP A 5 -9.03 -5.75 -9.36
CA ASP A 5 -8.82 -5.76 -7.90
C ASP A 5 -7.35 -6.01 -7.56
N ARG A 6 -6.70 -6.95 -8.27
CA ARG A 6 -5.27 -7.26 -8.07
C ARG A 6 -4.39 -6.06 -8.38
N GLU A 7 -4.67 -5.36 -9.48
CA GLU A 7 -3.89 -4.19 -9.89
C GLU A 7 -4.05 -3.03 -8.90
N LEU A 8 -5.28 -2.78 -8.42
CA LEU A 8 -5.54 -1.77 -7.40
C LEU A 8 -4.79 -2.06 -6.09
N LEU A 9 -4.84 -3.31 -5.61
CA LEU A 9 -4.13 -3.70 -4.40
C LEU A 9 -2.60 -3.62 -4.55
N ALA A 10 -2.07 -3.95 -5.73
CA ALA A 10 -0.64 -3.80 -6.00
C ALA A 10 -0.20 -2.33 -5.96
N LYS A 11 -0.98 -1.44 -6.57
CA LYS A 11 -0.72 0.01 -6.53
C LYS A 11 -0.81 0.56 -5.10
N LEU A 12 -1.81 0.12 -4.33
CA LEU A 12 -1.93 0.50 -2.92
C LEU A 12 -0.72 0.03 -2.09
N ALA A 13 -0.29 -1.23 -2.27
CA ALA A 13 0.86 -1.77 -1.58
C ALA A 13 2.12 -0.94 -1.86
N LEU A 14 2.30 -0.50 -3.11
CA LEU A 14 3.39 0.39 -3.50
C LEU A 14 3.30 1.76 -2.80
N LEU A 15 2.12 2.38 -2.77
CA LEU A 15 1.92 3.65 -2.05
C LEU A 15 2.25 3.54 -0.57
N MET A 16 1.86 2.43 0.06
CA MET A 16 2.17 2.14 1.45
C MET A 16 3.69 2.09 1.69
N LEU A 17 4.42 1.33 0.87
CA LEU A 17 5.88 1.22 0.98
C LEU A 17 6.59 2.56 0.76
N GLU A 18 6.13 3.35 -0.20
CA GLU A 18 6.71 4.65 -0.54
C GLU A 18 6.49 5.66 0.59
N GLU A 19 5.28 5.76 1.15
CA GLU A 19 5.05 6.59 2.33
C GLU A 19 5.94 6.17 3.49
N LEU A 20 6.12 4.86 3.70
CA LEU A 20 6.97 4.35 4.76
C LEU A 20 8.45 4.67 4.53
N ALA A 21 8.93 4.59 3.28
CA ALA A 21 10.30 4.93 2.90
C ALA A 21 10.64 6.42 3.09
N LEU A 22 9.64 7.30 2.97
CA LEU A 22 9.79 8.74 3.20
C LEU A 22 9.86 9.12 4.69
N ARG A 23 9.53 8.19 5.61
CA ARG A 23 9.57 8.46 7.05
C ARG A 23 10.98 8.32 7.60
N ARG A 24 11.34 9.21 8.53
CA ARG A 24 12.58 9.09 9.29
C ARG A 24 12.61 7.75 10.03
N GLY A 25 13.60 6.91 9.71
CA GLY A 25 13.76 5.58 10.29
C GLY A 25 12.80 4.51 9.73
N GLY A 26 12.06 4.79 8.66
CA GLY A 26 11.26 3.78 7.94
C GLY A 26 10.21 3.07 8.80
N ARG A 27 9.70 3.71 9.86
CA ARG A 27 8.76 3.08 10.82
C ARG A 27 7.54 3.93 11.09
N VAL A 28 6.40 3.28 11.31
CA VAL A 28 5.12 3.96 11.57
C VAL A 28 4.19 3.09 12.41
N LYS A 29 3.33 3.68 13.25
CA LYS A 29 2.19 2.94 13.82
C LYS A 29 1.03 2.94 12.81
N PRO A 30 0.27 1.85 12.62
CA PRO A 30 -0.82 1.81 11.63
C PRO A 30 -1.78 3.01 11.70
N LYS A 31 -2.16 3.46 12.91
CA LYS A 31 -3.01 4.65 13.13
C LYS A 31 -2.45 5.98 12.59
N TYR A 32 -1.16 6.05 12.30
CA TYR A 32 -0.47 7.22 11.74
C TYR A 32 -0.01 7.00 10.29
N TRP A 33 -0.26 5.84 9.70
CA TRP A 33 0.13 5.51 8.33
C TRP A 33 -1.01 5.89 7.38
N LYS A 34 -0.85 6.98 6.62
CA LYS A 34 -1.97 7.63 5.90
C LYS A 34 -2.54 6.73 4.81
N THR A 35 -1.69 6.15 3.99
CA THR A 35 -2.06 5.22 2.91
C THR A 35 -2.74 3.96 3.44
N TYR A 36 -2.25 3.37 4.53
CA TYR A 36 -2.92 2.26 5.21
C TYR A 36 -4.32 2.66 5.71
N ARG A 37 -4.45 3.82 6.37
CA ARG A 37 -5.74 4.31 6.85
C ARG A 37 -6.71 4.65 5.71
N MET A 38 -6.21 5.16 4.59
CA MET A 38 -7.02 5.37 3.40
C MET A 38 -7.53 4.03 2.86
N ALA A 39 -6.69 2.99 2.83
CA ALA A 39 -7.13 1.65 2.46
C ALA A 39 -8.22 1.12 3.41
N GLU A 40 -8.06 1.30 4.73
CA GLU A 40 -9.09 0.90 5.69
C GLU A 40 -10.42 1.60 5.43
N PHE A 41 -10.38 2.89 5.10
CA PHE A 41 -11.57 3.70 4.82
C PHE A 41 -12.26 3.30 3.52
N TRP A 42 -11.52 3.16 2.42
CA TRP A 42 -12.08 2.94 1.09
C TRP A 42 -12.35 1.45 0.76
N LEU A 43 -11.47 0.56 1.22
CA LEU A 43 -11.49 -0.87 0.85
C LEU A 43 -11.92 -1.79 2.01
N GLY A 44 -12.11 -1.21 3.20
CA GLY A 44 -12.40 -1.93 4.43
C GLY A 44 -11.14 -2.39 5.16
N ARG A 45 -11.26 -2.51 6.48
CA ARG A 45 -10.18 -2.89 7.40
C ARG A 45 -9.53 -4.22 7.02
N GLU A 46 -10.34 -5.22 6.66
CA GLU A 46 -9.84 -6.56 6.32
C GLU A 46 -8.95 -6.54 5.08
N THR A 47 -9.36 -5.81 4.04
CA THR A 47 -8.58 -5.66 2.81
C THR A 47 -7.25 -4.96 3.07
N ALA A 48 -7.26 -3.86 3.83
CA ALA A 48 -6.05 -3.14 4.19
C ALA A 48 -5.08 -4.00 5.02
N ARG A 49 -5.62 -4.75 5.99
CA ARG A 49 -4.86 -5.71 6.79
C ARG A 49 -4.23 -6.79 5.91
N ARG A 50 -4.99 -7.35 4.97
CA ARG A 50 -4.49 -8.38 4.05
C ARG A 50 -3.34 -7.86 3.18
N VAL A 51 -3.40 -6.61 2.71
CA VAL A 51 -2.29 -5.98 1.97
C VAL A 51 -1.04 -5.88 2.85
N LEU A 52 -1.19 -5.43 4.10
CA LEU A 52 -0.10 -5.36 5.06
C LEU A 52 0.51 -6.75 5.34
N GLU A 53 -0.33 -7.76 5.54
CA GLU A 53 0.12 -9.14 5.76
C GLU A 53 0.93 -9.66 4.57
N ARG A 54 0.47 -9.42 3.33
CA ARG A 54 1.23 -9.77 2.12
C ARG A 54 2.56 -9.04 2.00
N LEU A 55 2.62 -7.76 2.38
CA LEU A 55 3.87 -7.00 2.42
C LEU A 55 4.86 -7.57 3.46
N ALA A 56 4.34 -8.07 4.59
CA ALA A 56 5.14 -8.70 5.63
C ALA A 56 5.63 -10.09 5.20
N GLU A 57 4.75 -10.93 4.64
CA GLU A 57 5.09 -12.24 4.06
C GLU A 57 6.16 -12.10 2.96
N GLY A 58 6.06 -11.05 2.13
CA GLY A 58 7.05 -10.74 1.10
C GLY A 58 8.36 -10.12 1.61
N GLY A 59 8.49 -9.89 2.92
CA GLY A 59 9.70 -9.33 3.54
C GLY A 59 9.95 -7.84 3.25
N TYR A 60 8.95 -7.12 2.75
CA TYR A 60 9.08 -5.67 2.50
C TYR A 60 8.95 -4.86 3.79
N VAL A 61 8.15 -5.35 4.73
CA VAL A 61 7.97 -4.77 6.05
C VAL A 61 8.08 -5.82 7.14
N ARG A 62 8.35 -5.37 8.37
CA ARG A 62 8.30 -6.17 9.60
C ARG A 62 7.36 -5.51 10.59
N ILE A 63 6.57 -6.30 11.30
CA ILE A 63 5.77 -5.82 12.43
C ILE A 63 6.64 -5.95 13.69
N ASP A 64 6.88 -4.82 14.35
CA ASP A 64 7.70 -4.70 15.56
C ASP A 64 6.86 -4.10 16.69
N GLY A 65 6.21 -4.97 17.45
CA GLY A 65 5.17 -4.60 18.41
C GLY A 65 4.05 -3.81 17.73
N VAL A 66 3.92 -2.53 18.09
CA VAL A 66 2.88 -1.63 17.54
C VAL A 66 3.33 -0.86 16.29
N TYR A 67 4.56 -1.09 15.83
CA TYR A 67 5.12 -0.42 14.66
C TYR A 67 5.16 -1.36 13.46
N VAL A 68 4.99 -0.80 12.29
CA VAL A 68 5.39 -1.39 11.02
C VAL A 68 6.68 -0.71 10.57
N VAL A 69 7.68 -1.51 10.22
CA VAL A 69 9.03 -1.07 9.87
C VAL A 69 9.37 -1.55 8.47
N LEU A 70 9.91 -0.66 7.63
CA LEU A 70 10.40 -0.99 6.30
C LEU A 70 11.63 -1.90 6.44
N ALA A 71 11.52 -3.13 5.95
CA ALA A 71 12.61 -4.10 5.95
C ALA A 71 13.43 -4.03 4.66
N ARG A 72 12.78 -3.71 3.53
CA ARG A 72 13.42 -3.60 2.22
C ARG A 72 12.87 -2.40 1.45
N ARG A 73 13.75 -1.62 0.83
CA ARG A 73 13.34 -0.59 -0.13
C ARG A 73 12.89 -1.27 -1.42
N PHE A 74 11.69 -0.94 -1.85
CA PHE A 74 11.24 -1.23 -3.20
C PHE A 74 11.63 -0.04 -4.08
N THR A 75 12.34 -0.29 -5.18
CA THR A 75 12.65 0.74 -6.17
C THR A 75 11.77 0.49 -7.39
N PRO A 76 10.64 1.19 -7.53
CA PRO A 76 9.77 1.01 -8.69
C PRO A 76 10.48 1.51 -9.95
N GLN A 77 10.26 0.81 -11.07
CA GLN A 77 10.68 1.30 -12.40
C GLN A 77 9.88 2.54 -12.84
N LYS A 78 8.67 2.74 -12.28
CA LYS A 78 7.80 3.89 -12.53
C LYS A 78 7.87 4.89 -11.37
N SER A 79 7.78 6.18 -11.67
CA SER A 79 7.67 7.22 -10.63
C SER A 79 6.36 7.09 -9.84
N LEU A 80 6.39 7.49 -8.56
CA LEU A 80 5.21 7.47 -7.68
C LEU A 80 4.01 8.21 -8.28
N ARG A 81 4.25 9.33 -8.97
CA ARG A 81 3.21 10.11 -9.66
C ARG A 81 2.56 9.34 -10.80
N ALA A 82 3.31 8.51 -11.53
CA ALA A 82 2.76 7.65 -12.56
C ALA A 82 1.89 6.53 -11.96
N VAL A 83 2.35 5.91 -10.86
CA VAL A 83 1.57 4.89 -10.13
C VAL A 83 0.25 5.47 -9.59
N LEU A 84 0.29 6.67 -9.00
CA LEU A 84 -0.90 7.38 -8.52
C LEU A 84 -1.89 7.66 -9.63
N ARG A 85 -1.43 8.21 -10.76
CA ARG A 85 -2.28 8.44 -11.93
C ARG A 85 -2.92 7.15 -12.42
N ASP A 86 -2.14 6.07 -12.55
CA ASP A 86 -2.66 4.78 -12.98
C ASP A 86 -3.69 4.23 -11.97
N ALA A 87 -3.54 4.50 -10.66
CA ALA A 87 -4.51 4.10 -9.63
C ALA A 87 -5.80 4.92 -9.72
N TYR A 88 -5.69 6.24 -9.87
CA TYR A 88 -6.85 7.13 -10.05
C TYR A 88 -7.61 6.84 -11.33
N SER A 89 -6.90 6.57 -12.44
CA SER A 89 -7.52 6.15 -13.68
C SER A 89 -8.33 4.88 -13.49
N LEU A 90 -7.77 3.84 -12.85
CA LEU A 90 -8.52 2.61 -12.56
C LEU A 90 -9.78 2.87 -11.71
N LEU A 91 -9.68 3.68 -10.66
CA LEU A 91 -10.83 4.03 -9.82
C LEU A 91 -11.88 4.82 -10.60
N ALA A 92 -11.45 5.74 -11.46
CA ALA A 92 -12.33 6.56 -12.28
C ALA A 92 -12.96 5.78 -13.45
N THR A 93 -12.26 4.78 -13.99
CA THR A 93 -12.72 3.97 -15.13
C THR A 93 -13.33 2.63 -14.70
N GLY A 94 -13.42 2.33 -13.40
CA GLY A 94 -13.64 0.98 -12.88
C GLY A 94 -14.79 0.83 -11.88
N ALA A 95 -16.01 1.14 -12.30
CA ALA A 95 -17.22 0.40 -11.91
C ALA A 95 -17.89 -0.29 -13.12
N SER A 96 -17.19 -0.44 -14.25
CA SER A 96 -17.71 -1.19 -15.40
C SER A 96 -16.60 -1.80 -16.23
N ARG A 97 -16.43 -3.12 -16.06
CA ARG A 97 -16.46 -4.14 -17.12
C ARG A 97 -16.38 -5.53 -16.49
#